data_AF-A0A4V2V0J1-F1
#
_entry.id   AF-A0A4V2V0J1-F1
#
_cell.length_a   1.000
_cell.length_b   1.000
_cell.length_c   1.000
_cell.angle_alpha   90.00
_cell.angle_beta   90.00
_cell.angle_gamma   90.00
#
_symmetry.space_group_name_H-M   'P 1'
#
loop_
_entity.id
_entity.type
_entity.pdbx_description
1 polymer ?
#
loop_
_entity_poly.entity_id
_entity_poly.type
_entity_poly.pdbx_seq_one_letter_code
_entity_poly.pdbx_strand_id
1 'polypeptide(L)' 'MNKWDKEYCTQFLDEVDYLANKGIKYVFVKRIDGVRNYKYTKTPELFEALAVFYKTII' A
#
# COMPACT_ATOMS: atom_id res chain seq x y z
N MET A 1 -7.43 24.35 1.10
CA MET A 1 -8.08 23.14 1.64
C MET A 1 -7.13 21.98 1.44
N ASN A 2 -6.41 21.57 2.48
CA ASN A 2 -5.54 20.40 2.40
C ASN A 2 -6.46 19.19 2.21
N LYS A 3 -6.53 18.64 1.01
CA LYS A 3 -7.14 17.33 0.75
C LYS A 3 -6.14 16.32 1.28
N TRP A 4 -6.32 15.92 2.54
CA TRP A 4 -5.56 14.82 3.09
C TRP A 4 -5.89 13.61 2.23
N ASP A 5 -4.88 13.11 1.52
CA ASP A 5 -5.05 11.96 0.65
C ASP A 5 -5.45 10.79 1.55
N LYS A 6 -6.71 10.34 1.42
CA LYS A 6 -7.27 9.27 2.27
C LYS A 6 -6.80 7.90 1.81
N GLU A 7 -5.98 7.85 0.78
CA GLU A 7 -5.48 6.65 0.15
C GLU A 7 -3.99 6.53 0.44
N TYR A 8 -3.55 5.30 0.69
CA TYR A 8 -2.13 4.96 0.67
C TYR A 8 -1.79 4.48 -0.74
N CYS A 9 -0.63 4.86 -1.27
CA CYS A 9 -0.20 4.44 -2.59
C CYS A 9 1.23 3.92 -2.50
N THR A 10 1.48 2.78 -3.12
CA THR A 10 2.79 2.16 -3.18
C THR A 10 3.09 1.66 -4.59
N GLN A 11 4.37 1.60 -4.91
CA GLN A 11 4.88 1.04 -6.15
C GLN A 11 5.73 -0.20 -5.88
N PHE A 12 5.94 -0.54 -4.61
CA PHE A 12 6.83 -1.61 -4.19
C PHE A 12 6.10 -2.95 -4.29
N LEU A 13 6.54 -3.81 -5.20
CA LEU A 13 5.85 -5.08 -5.48
C LEU A 13 5.93 -6.04 -4.29
N ASP A 14 7.03 -6.01 -3.53
CA ASP A 14 7.22 -6.84 -2.33
C ASP A 14 6.23 -6.45 -1.22
N GLU A 15 5.98 -5.15 -1.05
CA GLU A 15 4.99 -4.64 -0.10
C GLU A 15 3.58 -5.05 -0.54
N VAL A 16 3.29 -4.94 -1.83
CA VAL A 16 1.99 -5.36 -2.41
C VAL A 16 1.76 -6.86 -2.20
N ASP A 17 2.78 -7.69 -2.41
CA ASP A 17 2.69 -9.13 -2.20
C ASP A 17 2.48 -9.47 -0.72
N TYR A 18 3.24 -8.83 0.17
CA TYR A 18 3.07 -8.99 1.62
C TYR A 18 1.67 -8.58 2.10
N LEU A 19 1.17 -7.43 1.64
CA LEU A 19 -0.18 -6.97 1.97
C LEU A 19 -1.23 -7.93 1.43
N ALA A 20 -1.06 -8.43 0.20
CA ALA A 20 -1.95 -9.43 -0.37
C ALA A 20 -1.94 -10.75 0.42
N ASN A 21 -0.77 -11.20 0.91
CA ASN A 21 -0.63 -12.37 1.77
C ASN A 21 -1.36 -12.20 3.12
N LYS A 22 -1.36 -10.97 3.66
CA LYS A 22 -2.14 -10.59 4.85
C LYS A 22 -3.65 -10.45 4.59
N GLY A 23 -4.10 -10.58 3.34
CA GLY A 23 -5.51 -10.41 2.95
C GLY A 23 -5.90 -8.97 2.64
N ILE A 24 -4.95 -8.03 2.65
CA ILE A 24 -5.16 -6.61 2.37
C ILE A 24 -5.01 -6.39 0.87
N LYS A 25 -6.15 -6.25 0.17
CA LYS A 25 -6.17 -6.05 -1.27
C LYS A 25 -6.14 -4.57 -1.63
N TYR A 26 -5.42 -4.23 -2.68
CA TYR A 26 -5.46 -2.90 -3.27
C TYR A 26 -6.84 -2.62 -3.87
N VAL A 27 -7.28 -1.37 -3.78
CA VAL A 27 -8.57 -0.91 -4.30
C VAL A 27 -8.45 -0.48 -5.76
N PHE A 28 -7.32 0.15 -6.11
CA PHE A 28 -7.07 0.63 -7.46
C PHE A 28 -5.62 0.39 -7.86
N VAL A 29 -5.41 -0.01 -9.11
CA VAL A 29 -4.10 0.03 -9.78
C VAL A 29 -4.15 1.13 -10.82
N LYS A 30 -3.21 2.08 -10.71
CA LYS A 30 -2.99 3.10 -11.73
C LYS A 30 -1.63 2.87 -12.36
N ARG A 31 -1.56 2.85 -13.69
CA ARG A 31 -0.29 2.82 -14.41
C ARG A 31 0.08 4.25 -14.79
N ILE A 32 1.20 4.74 -14.28
CA ILE A 32 1.73 6.07 -14.61
C ILE A 32 3.14 5.84 -15.16
N ASP A 33 3.36 6.25 -16.40
CA ASP A 33 4.66 6.15 -17.06
C ASP A 33 5.26 4.72 -17.05
N GLY A 34 4.42 3.72 -17.28
CA GLY A 34 4.82 2.31 -17.24
C GLY A 34 4.89 1.69 -15.84
N VAL A 35 4.96 2.50 -14.77
CA VAL A 35 5.03 2.04 -13.37
C VAL A 35 3.64 1.82 -12.79
N ARG A 36 3.45 0.66 -12.13
CA ARG A 36 2.21 0.31 -11.43
C ARG A 36 2.19 0.94 -10.04
N ASN A 37 1.21 1.79 -9.80
CA ASN A 37 0.89 2.39 -8.53
C ASN A 37 -0.33 1.68 -7.95
N TYR A 38 -0.16 1.03 -6.80
CA TYR A 38 -1.20 0.31 -6.08
C TYR A 38 -1.74 1.20 -4.97
N LYS A 39 -3.03 1.48 -5.03
CA LYS A 39 -3.75 2.29 -4.05
C LYS A 39 -4.52 1.42 -3.08
N TYR A 40 -4.45 1.78 -1.80
CA TYR A 40 -5.11 1.12 -0.68
C TYR A 40 -5.93 2.12 0.11
N THR A 41 -7.04 1.66 0.68
CA THR A 41 -7.76 2.44 1.70
C THR A 41 -6.92 2.51 2.96
N LYS A 42 -6.73 3.71 3.52
CA LYS A 42 -6.06 3.87 4.81
C LYS A 42 -6.91 3.25 5.93
N THR A 43 -6.57 2.02 6.30
CA THR A 43 -7.10 1.33 7.47
C THR A 43 -6.00 1.18 8.53
N PRO A 44 -6.36 1.09 9.82
CA PRO A 44 -5.37 0.81 10.86
C PRO A 44 -4.61 -0.50 10.58
N GLU A 45 -5.30 -1.54 10.12
CA GLU A 45 -4.71 -2.84 9.75
C GLU A 45 -3.64 -2.71 8.66
N LEU A 46 -3.85 -1.85 7.67
CA LEU A 46 -2.85 -1.56 6.63
C LEU A 46 -1.58 -0.98 7.28
N PHE A 47 -1.70 0.03 8.12
CA PHE A 47 -0.56 0.66 8.76
C PHE A 47 0.18 -0.29 9.73
N GLU A 48 -0.55 -1.13 10.45
CA GLU A 48 0.04 -2.15 11.32
C GLU A 48 0.82 -3.19 10.50
N ALA A 49 0.23 -3.69 9.41
CA ALA A 49 0.90 -4.62 8.50
C ALA A 49 2.17 -3.99 7.90
N LEU A 50 2.09 -2.75 7.44
CA LEU A 50 3.23 -1.99 6.91
C LEU A 50 4.33 -1.82 7.98
N ALA A 51 3.98 -1.43 9.21
CA ALA A 51 4.95 -1.28 10.28
C ALA A 51 5.71 -2.59 10.56
N VAL A 52 5.00 -3.73 10.56
CA VAL A 52 5.62 -5.06 10.71
C VAL A 52 6.53 -5.41 9.53
N PHE A 53 6.08 -5.11 8.30
CA PHE A 53 6.86 -5.34 7.09
C PHE A 53 8.19 -4.59 7.12
N TYR A 54 8.15 -3.27 7.36
CA TYR A 54 9.35 -2.44 7.42
C TYR A 54 10.26 -2.80 8.61
N LYS A 55 9.70 -3.26 9.73
CA LYS A 55 10.50 -3.76 10.88
C LYS A 55 11.21 -5.08 10.59
N THR A 56 10.73 -5.86 9.62
CA THR A 56 11.34 -7.15 9.24
C THR A 56 12.44 -6.98 8.19
N ILE A 57 12.36 -5.91 7.39
CA ILE A 57 13.30 -5.61 6.29
C ILE A 57 14.49 -4.75 6.75
N ILE A 58 14.36 -4.00 7.85
CA ILE A 58 15.40 -3.13 8.46
C ILE A 58 16.03 -3.84 9.66
#